data_AF-A0A2G6YAU3-F1
#
_entry.id   AF-A0A2G6YAU3-F1
#
_cell.length_a   1.000
_cell.length_b   1.000
_cell.length_c   1.000
_cell.angle_alpha   90.00
_cell.angle_beta   90.00
_cell.angle_gamma   90.00
#
_symmetry.space_group_name_H-M   'P 1'
#
loop_
_entity.id
_entity.type
_entity.pdbx_description
1 polymer ?
#
loop_
_entity_poly.entity_id
_entity_poly.type
_entity_poly.pdbx_seq_one_letter_code
_entity_poly.pdbx_strand_id
1 'polypeptide(L)'
;MSEIERVGGEMCRHIFDFLLPLQTSKEINEDVFEKLDQSSREWARLLKGSQAIPRAPFKELYSAARVLVAEAPYSKNADLIQEMASRLHMTADLIVWGQCHEDRQPGVPQVR
;
A
#
# COMPACT_ATOMS: atom_id res chain seq x y z
N MET A 1 12.86 -18.67 -5.12
CA MET A 1 11.84 -17.68 -4.73
C MET A 1 12.16 -16.41 -5.49
N SER A 2 11.21 -15.90 -6.29
CA SER A 2 11.45 -14.68 -7.06
C SER A 2 11.51 -13.47 -6.13
N GLU A 3 12.17 -12.40 -6.56
CA GLU A 3 12.24 -11.15 -5.79
C GLU A 3 10.85 -10.54 -5.58
N ILE A 4 9.95 -10.67 -6.57
CA ILE A 4 8.54 -10.26 -6.49
C ILE A 4 7.82 -10.99 -5.36
N GLU A 5 8.01 -12.31 -5.21
CA GLU A 5 7.40 -13.08 -4.12
C GLU A 5 7.99 -12.70 -2.76
N ARG A 6 9.30 -12.48 -2.70
CA ARG A 6 9.99 -12.08 -1.46
C ARG A 6 9.48 -10.73 -0.97
N VAL A 7 9.49 -9.70 -1.82
CA VAL A 7 9.04 -8.35 -1.47
C VAL A 7 7.53 -8.32 -1.23
N GLY A 8 6.73 -9.06 -2.01
CA GLY A 8 5.30 -9.20 -1.75
C GLY A 8 5.01 -9.83 -0.39
N GLY A 9 5.77 -10.84 0.03
CA GLY A 9 5.67 -11.43 1.37
C GLY A 9 6.08 -10.48 2.50
N GLU A 10 7.13 -9.69 2.28
CA GLU A 10 7.59 -8.65 3.22
C GLU A 10 6.54 -7.54 3.39
N MET A 11 5.94 -7.09 2.28
CA MET A 11 4.81 -6.16 2.29
C MET A 11 3.64 -6.71 3.10
N CYS A 12 3.22 -7.97 2.88
CA CYS A 12 2.13 -8.58 3.66
C CYS A 12 2.44 -8.62 5.17
N ARG A 13 3.70 -8.83 5.55
CA ARG A 13 4.13 -8.76 6.96
C ARG A 13 3.99 -7.35 7.51
N HIS A 14 4.46 -6.33 6.80
CA HIS A 14 4.31 -4.94 7.23
C HIS A 14 2.83 -4.52 7.32
N ILE A 15 1.95 -5.02 6.43
CA ILE A 15 0.49 -4.83 6.53
C ILE A 15 -0.03 -5.37 7.86
N PHE A 16 0.34 -6.62 8.19
CA PHE A 16 -0.10 -7.24 9.43
C PHE A 16 0.41 -6.48 10.67
N ASP A 17 1.70 -6.15 10.69
CA ASP A 17 2.34 -5.42 11.79
C ASP A 17 1.75 -4.03 11.99
N PHE A 18 1.25 -3.40 10.92
CA PHE A 18 0.59 -2.10 10.99
C PHE A 18 -0.88 -2.19 11.41
N LEU A 19 -1.66 -3.08 10.78
CA LEU A 19 -3.10 -3.15 10.99
C LEU A 19 -3.49 -3.76 12.33
N LEU A 20 -2.71 -4.71 12.85
CA LEU A 20 -3.05 -5.38 14.10
C LEU A 20 -3.10 -4.39 15.29
N PRO A 21 -2.09 -3.55 15.55
CA PRO A 21 -2.18 -2.52 16.58
C PRO A 21 -3.27 -1.49 16.28
N LEU A 22 -3.41 -1.04 15.03
CA LEU A 22 -4.43 -0.08 14.65
C LEU A 22 -5.84 -0.60 14.98
N GLN A 23 -6.14 -1.87 14.70
CA GLN A 23 -7.46 -2.44 14.94
C GLN A 23 -7.72 -2.77 16.42
N THR A 24 -6.68 -3.15 17.17
CA THR A 24 -6.81 -3.63 18.56
C THR A 24 -6.67 -2.54 19.61
N SER A 25 -5.67 -1.65 19.47
CA SER A 25 -5.38 -0.57 20.42
C SER A 25 -5.71 0.83 19.89
N LYS A 26 -6.11 0.96 18.61
CA LYS A 26 -6.32 2.25 17.93
C LYS A 26 -5.06 3.13 17.91
N GLU A 27 -3.88 2.49 18.02
CA GLU A 27 -2.59 3.15 17.94
C GLU A 27 -2.11 3.20 16.48
N ILE A 28 -1.66 4.38 16.07
CA ILE A 28 -1.06 4.59 14.76
C ILE A 28 0.45 4.59 14.94
N ASN A 29 1.13 3.66 14.28
CA ASN A 29 2.58 3.64 14.22
C ASN A 29 3.02 4.07 12.81
N GLU A 30 3.36 5.35 12.68
CA GLU A 30 3.79 5.96 11.41
C GLU A 30 5.08 5.31 10.87
N ASP A 31 6.02 4.91 11.73
CA ASP A 31 7.26 4.25 11.30
C ASP A 31 7.00 2.87 10.67
N VAL A 32 6.03 2.12 11.21
CA VAL A 32 5.61 0.84 10.63
C VAL A 32 4.87 1.08 9.32
N PHE A 33 4.04 2.13 9.26
CA PHE A 33 3.38 2.52 8.01
C PHE A 33 4.40 2.89 6.93
N GLU A 34 5.46 3.63 7.25
CA GLU A 34 6.47 3.99 6.25
C GLU A 34 7.21 2.78 5.68
N LYS A 35 7.47 1.75 6.51
CA LYS A 35 8.03 0.48 6.02
C LYS A 35 7.07 -0.26 5.10
N LEU A 36 5.76 -0.20 5.39
CA LEU A 36 4.72 -0.73 4.52
C LEU A 36 4.66 0.03 3.19
N ASP A 37 4.65 1.36 3.23
CA ASP A 37 4.61 2.17 2.02
C ASP A 37 5.83 1.91 1.14
N GLN A 38 7.03 1.88 1.73
CA GLN A 38 8.28 1.56 1.03
C GLN A 38 8.24 0.17 0.37
N SER A 39 7.84 -0.87 1.10
CA SER A 39 7.78 -2.23 0.54
C SER A 39 6.71 -2.35 -0.55
N SER A 40 5.59 -1.64 -0.42
CA SER A 40 4.55 -1.61 -1.46
C SER A 40 5.03 -0.91 -2.74
N ARG A 41 5.78 0.19 -2.62
CA ARG A 41 6.37 0.93 -3.75
C ARG A 41 7.42 0.09 -4.48
N GLU A 42 8.27 -0.58 -3.71
CA GLU A 42 9.28 -1.48 -4.27
C GLU A 42 8.62 -2.66 -4.99
N TRP A 43 7.55 -3.20 -4.43
CA TRP A 43 6.78 -4.25 -5.09
C TRP A 43 6.16 -3.77 -6.42
N ALA A 44 5.63 -2.55 -6.46
CA ALA A 44 5.14 -1.94 -7.69
C ALA A 44 6.25 -1.74 -8.73
N ARG A 45 7.45 -1.33 -8.30
CA ARG A 45 8.63 -1.20 -9.18
C ARG A 45 9.01 -2.53 -9.81
N LEU A 46 9.00 -3.62 -9.03
CA LEU A 46 9.31 -4.96 -9.51
C LEU A 46 8.23 -5.54 -10.44
N LEU A 47 6.97 -5.15 -10.24
CA LEU A 47 5.85 -5.56 -11.08
C LEU A 47 5.70 -4.72 -12.36
N LYS A 48 6.43 -3.62 -12.50
CA LYS A 48 6.38 -2.76 -13.67
C LYS A 48 6.68 -3.56 -14.95
N GLY A 49 5.75 -3.50 -15.91
CA GLY A 49 5.85 -4.26 -17.16
C GLY A 49 5.60 -5.78 -17.03
N SER A 50 5.34 -6.30 -15.83
CA SER A 50 4.88 -7.68 -15.65
C SER A 50 3.46 -7.85 -16.19
N GLN A 51 3.20 -8.94 -16.90
CA GLN A 51 1.84 -9.31 -17.34
C GLN A 51 1.04 -10.05 -16.26
N ALA A 52 1.68 -10.43 -15.16
CA ALA A 52 1.04 -11.17 -14.07
C ALA A 52 1.27 -10.47 -12.73
N ILE A 53 0.18 -10.32 -11.97
CA ILE A 53 0.19 -9.78 -10.61
C ILE A 53 -0.09 -10.93 -9.64
N PRO A 54 0.80 -11.21 -8.67
CA PRO A 54 0.53 -12.18 -7.62
C PRO A 54 -0.71 -11.76 -6.81
N ARG A 55 -1.76 -12.58 -6.90
CA ARG A 55 -3.10 -12.22 -6.39
C ARG A 55 -3.14 -12.00 -4.88
N ALA A 56 -2.46 -12.86 -4.10
CA ALA A 56 -2.54 -12.80 -2.64
C ALA A 56 -1.94 -11.50 -2.08
N PRO A 57 -0.67 -11.12 -2.38
CA PRO A 57 -0.13 -9.85 -1.89
C PRO A 57 -0.89 -8.63 -2.42
N PHE A 58 -1.36 -8.67 -3.67
CA PHE A 58 -2.17 -7.57 -4.21
C PHE A 58 -3.48 -7.39 -3.44
N LYS A 59 -4.17 -8.49 -3.14
CA LYS A 59 -5.41 -8.46 -2.36
C LYS A 59 -5.16 -7.90 -0.96
N GLU A 60 -4.07 -8.29 -0.31
CA GLU A 60 -3.70 -7.76 1.01
C GLU A 60 -3.47 -6.25 0.96
N LEU A 61 -2.65 -5.76 0.01
CA LEU A 61 -2.40 -4.32 -0.18
C LEU A 61 -3.71 -3.54 -0.38
N TYR A 62 -4.56 -4.00 -1.30
CA TYR A 62 -5.82 -3.34 -1.60
C TYR A 62 -6.79 -3.38 -0.40
N SER A 63 -6.81 -4.50 0.33
CA SER A 63 -7.65 -4.63 1.53
C SER A 63 -7.15 -3.74 2.66
N ALA A 64 -5.84 -3.61 2.85
CA ALA A 64 -5.26 -2.72 3.85
C ALA A 64 -5.65 -1.26 3.62
N ALA A 65 -5.59 -0.79 2.38
CA ALA A 65 -6.04 0.55 2.01
C ALA A 65 -7.52 0.76 2.38
N ARG A 66 -8.40 -0.21 2.06
CA ARG A 66 -9.83 -0.16 2.42
C ARG A 66 -10.08 -0.20 3.93
N VAL A 67 -9.30 -0.98 4.67
CA VAL A 67 -9.39 -1.01 6.14
C VAL A 67 -9.07 0.36 6.71
N LEU A 68 -8.03 1.04 6.21
CA LEU A 68 -7.69 2.38 6.66
C LEU A 68 -8.81 3.38 6.38
N VAL A 69 -9.42 3.36 5.19
CA VAL A 69 -10.60 4.20 4.90
C VAL A 69 -11.73 3.95 5.90
N ALA A 70 -11.98 2.68 6.26
CA ALA A 70 -13.02 2.31 7.22
C ALA A 70 -12.69 2.71 8.67
N GLU A 71 -11.41 2.72 9.03
CA GLU A 71 -10.93 3.11 10.37
C GLU A 71 -10.83 4.63 10.54
N ALA A 72 -10.67 5.40 9.47
CA ALA A 72 -10.49 6.85 9.53
C ALA A 72 -11.54 7.59 10.39
N PRO A 73 -12.86 7.33 10.28
CA PRO A 73 -13.88 8.03 11.08
C PRO A 73 -13.80 7.76 12.58
N TYR A 74 -13.12 6.68 12.99
CA TYR A 74 -12.99 6.25 14.37
C TYR A 74 -11.60 6.52 14.95
N SER A 75 -10.70 7.09 14.15
CA SER A 75 -9.33 7.44 14.53
C SER A 75 -9.27 8.82 15.19
N LYS A 76 -8.33 8.99 16.13
CA LYS A 76 -7.99 10.31 16.70
C LYS A 76 -7.40 11.25 15.65
N ASN A 77 -6.80 10.71 14.60
CA ASN A 77 -6.21 11.45 13.50
C ASN A 77 -6.75 10.90 12.17
N ALA A 78 -7.98 11.31 11.83
CA ALA A 78 -8.68 10.84 10.63
C ALA A 78 -7.95 11.23 9.34
N ASP A 79 -7.41 12.45 9.28
CA ASP A 79 -6.72 12.98 8.10
C ASP A 79 -5.45 12.16 7.79
N LEU A 80 -4.66 11.84 8.82
CA LEU A 80 -3.49 10.98 8.67
C LEU A 80 -3.86 9.59 8.14
N ILE A 81 -4.90 8.96 8.68
CA ILE A 81 -5.34 7.64 8.22
C ILE A 81 -5.85 7.70 6.77
N GLN A 82 -6.54 8.77 6.38
CA GLN A 82 -6.97 8.97 4.99
C GLN A 82 -5.79 9.18 4.04
N GLU A 83 -4.77 9.92 4.46
CA GLU A 83 -3.54 10.09 3.68
C GLU A 83 -2.83 8.73 3.49
N MET A 84 -2.67 7.97 4.57
CA MET A 84 -2.11 6.62 4.54
C MET A 84 -2.89 5.69 3.61
N ALA A 85 -4.22 5.70 3.70
CA ALA A 85 -5.08 4.92 2.80
C ALA A 85 -4.88 5.32 1.33
N SER A 86 -4.80 6.62 1.06
CA SER A 86 -4.61 7.18 -0.28
C SER A 86 -3.27 6.76 -0.89
N ARG A 87 -2.21 6.71 -0.08
CA ARG A 87 -0.89 6.23 -0.51
C ARG A 87 -0.93 4.75 -0.93
N LEU A 88 -1.54 3.89 -0.13
CA LEU A 88 -1.66 2.46 -0.47
C LEU A 88 -2.57 2.22 -1.69
N HIS A 89 -3.68 2.96 -1.78
CA HIS A 89 -4.58 2.89 -2.95
C HIS A 89 -3.87 3.30 -4.23
N MET A 90 -3.12 4.41 -4.21
CA MET A 90 -2.33 4.84 -5.34
C MET A 90 -1.32 3.77 -5.77
N THR A 91 -0.62 3.12 -4.82
CA THR A 91 0.29 2.02 -5.15
C THR A 91 -0.44 0.86 -5.83
N ALA A 92 -1.60 0.47 -5.31
CA ALA A 92 -2.40 -0.60 -5.91
C ALA A 92 -2.86 -0.26 -7.33
N ASP A 93 -3.31 0.98 -7.57
CA ASP A 93 -3.74 1.45 -8.89
C ASP A 93 -2.57 1.46 -9.89
N LEU A 94 -1.39 1.94 -9.47
CA LEU A 94 -0.19 1.91 -10.30
C LEU A 94 0.18 0.49 -10.71
N ILE A 95 0.11 -0.47 -9.78
CA ILE A 95 0.34 -1.89 -10.07
C ILE A 95 -0.63 -2.41 -11.14
N VAL A 96 -1.92 -2.08 -11.02
CA VAL A 96 -2.94 -2.48 -12.02
C VAL A 96 -2.64 -1.89 -13.40
N TRP A 97 -2.11 -0.68 -13.44
CA TRP A 97 -1.71 -0.02 -14.69
C TRP A 97 -0.33 -0.45 -15.21
N GLY A 98 0.36 -1.37 -14.53
CA GLY A 98 1.70 -1.81 -14.89
C GLY A 98 2.76 -0.71 -14.74
N GLN A 99 2.51 0.27 -13.87
CA GLN A 99 3.34 1.43 -13.58
C GLN A 99 3.93 1.35 -12.16
N CYS A 100 4.87 2.25 -11.87
CA CYS A 100 5.35 2.50 -10.52
C CYS A 100 5.36 3.99 -10.19
N HIS A 101 5.82 4.33 -8.98
CA HIS A 101 5.82 5.71 -8.49
C HIS A 101 6.76 6.63 -9.27
N GLU A 102 7.81 6.09 -9.87
CA GLU A 102 8.77 6.83 -10.71
C GLU A 102 8.13 7.27 -12.05
N ASP A 103 7.06 6.61 -12.49
CA ASP A 103 6.34 6.98 -13.72
C ASP A 103 5.43 8.19 -13.51
N ARG A 104 5.19 8.60 -12.26
CA ARG A 104 4.30 9.72 -11.94
C ARG A 104 5.06 11.04 -12.03
N GLN A 105 4.54 11.95 -12.86
CA GLN A 105 4.98 13.35 -12.86
C GLN A 105 4.09 14.17 -11.91
N PRO A 106 4.65 14.81 -10.86
CA PRO A 106 3.89 15.66 -9.96
C PRO A 106 3.22 16.82 -10.72
N GLY A 107 1.97 17.12 -10.38
CA GLY A 107 1.22 18.24 -10.98
C GLY A 107 0.66 17.98 -12.38
N VAL A 108 0.93 16.81 -12.98
CA VAL A 108 0.35 16.41 -14.27
C VAL A 108 -0.76 15.40 -14.01
N PRO A 109 -2.03 15.74 -14.27
CA PRO A 109 -3.11 14.76 -14.20
C PRO A 109 -2.81 13.61 -15.17
N GLN A 110 -2.94 12.38 -14.70
CA GLN A 110 -2.87 11.22 -15.58
C GLN A 110 -4.21 11.07 -16.31
N VAL A 111 -4.44 11.94 -17.29
CA VAL A 111 -5.58 11.85 -18.20
C VAL A 111 -5.19 10.95 -19.35
N ARG A 112 -5.99 9.93 -19.63
CA ARG A 112 -6.06 9.28 -20.93
C ARG A 112 -7.51 9.26 -21.38
#